data_AF-A0ABF7QT48-F1
#
_entry.id   AF-A0ABF7QT48-F1
#
_cell.length_a   1.000
_cell.length_b   1.000
_cell.length_c   1.000
_cell.angle_alpha   90.00
_cell.angle_beta   90.00
_cell.angle_gamma   90.00
#
_symmetry.space_group_name_H-M   'P 1'
#
loop_
_entity.id
_entity.type
_entity.pdbx_description
1 polymer ?
#
loop_
_entity_poly.entity_id
_entity_poly.type
_entity_poly.pdbx_seq_one_letter_code
_entity_poly.pdbx_strand_id
1 'polypeptide(L)'
;MKILALCIGNPQRLPGKSYKTGIFKHAVNGAMMIDAEGLVGDAICNRKHHGGIDQAVYIEGSLTLDWWSGELGRPHEPGTFGENMVISGLDNRDVSVGDRFISGDLVLEVSACRIPCATFAAKMNDPKFVKRYTVAARPGIYCRVVTGGVAKPGMPVEYQPFRGEKVTIAELMETFGRRLSAADRARYLAAPIHYKLRAMLEAQR
;
A
#
# COMPACT_ATOMS: atom_id res chain seq x y z
N MET A 1 3.98 -0.23 17.88
CA MET A 1 4.77 0.26 16.72
C MET A 1 4.70 1.79 16.67
N LYS A 2 5.31 2.46 15.69
CA LYS A 2 5.15 3.90 15.45
C LYS A 2 5.27 4.27 13.98
N ILE A 3 4.75 5.43 13.60
CA ILE A 3 4.96 6.04 12.28
C ILE A 3 6.41 6.53 12.21
N LEU A 4 7.19 6.07 11.22
CA LEU A 4 8.56 6.52 10.99
C LEU A 4 8.62 7.70 10.03
N ALA A 5 7.79 7.68 8.99
CA ALA A 5 7.76 8.72 7.98
C ALA A 5 6.36 8.86 7.40
N LEU A 6 6.04 10.09 6.99
CA LEU A 6 4.91 10.40 6.12
C LEU A 6 5.50 10.98 4.84
N CYS A 7 4.95 10.59 3.70
CA CYS A 7 5.49 10.96 2.40
C CYS A 7 4.38 11.41 1.45
N ILE A 8 4.63 12.50 0.74
CA ILE A 8 3.76 13.01 -0.32
C ILE A 8 4.56 13.18 -1.60
N GLY A 9 3.87 13.18 -2.73
CA GLY A 9 4.45 13.39 -4.05
C GLY A 9 3.80 14.56 -4.75
N ASN A 10 4.57 15.20 -5.63
CA ASN A 10 4.07 16.21 -6.54
C ASN A 10 3.87 15.59 -7.95
N PRO A 11 2.94 16.10 -8.77
CA PRO A 11 2.76 15.63 -10.13
C PRO A 11 4.01 15.89 -10.98
N GLN A 12 4.68 14.83 -11.43
CA GLN A 12 5.89 14.92 -12.26
C GLN A 12 5.82 13.98 -13.46
N ARG A 13 6.47 14.34 -14.57
CA ARG A 13 6.57 13.46 -15.74
C ARG A 13 7.79 12.54 -15.60
N LEU A 14 7.59 11.26 -15.91
CA LEU A 14 8.71 10.34 -16.09
C LEU A 14 9.36 10.57 -17.47
N PRO A 15 10.69 10.39 -17.60
CA PRO A 15 11.34 10.39 -18.90
C PRO A 15 10.64 9.43 -19.88
N GLY A 16 10.32 9.91 -21.09
CA GLY A 16 9.65 9.12 -22.12
C GLY A 16 8.17 8.81 -21.84
N LYS A 17 7.52 9.43 -20.86
CA LYS A 17 6.06 9.30 -20.61
C LYS A 17 5.35 10.65 -20.80
N SER A 18 4.21 10.62 -21.48
CA SER A 18 3.36 11.80 -21.72
C SER A 18 2.51 12.18 -20.50
N TYR A 19 2.25 11.24 -19.60
CA TYR A 19 1.44 11.43 -18.40
C TYR A 19 2.27 11.82 -17.17
N LYS A 20 1.62 12.49 -16.20
CA LYS A 20 2.21 12.79 -14.89
C LYS A 20 1.97 11.64 -13.91
N THR A 21 2.84 11.51 -12.92
CA THR A 21 2.77 10.55 -11.82
C THR A 21 3.16 11.23 -10.52
N GLY A 22 2.60 10.75 -9.40
CA GLY A 22 3.01 11.12 -8.05
C GLY A 22 3.90 10.06 -7.38
N ILE A 23 4.48 9.13 -8.14
CA ILE A 23 5.30 8.02 -7.62
C ILE A 23 6.58 8.49 -6.91
N PHE A 24 7.04 9.70 -7.20
CA PHE A 24 8.17 10.32 -6.50
C PHE A 24 7.67 10.97 -5.22
N LYS A 25 7.52 10.14 -4.18
CA LYS A 25 7.22 10.62 -2.84
C LYS A 25 8.51 11.06 -2.14
N HIS A 26 8.38 12.01 -1.23
CA HIS A 26 9.44 12.46 -0.34
C HIS A 26 8.88 12.58 1.08
N ALA A 27 9.72 12.31 2.07
CA ALA A 27 9.35 12.43 3.46
C ALA A 27 9.03 13.89 3.83
N VAL A 28 8.04 14.08 4.69
CA VAL A 28 7.69 15.37 5.28
C VAL A 28 7.97 15.37 6.79
N ASN A 29 8.49 16.48 7.30
CA ASN A 29 8.90 16.60 8.71
C ASN A 29 7.77 17.07 9.64
N GLY A 30 6.57 17.29 9.11
CA GLY A 30 5.44 17.88 9.83
C GLY A 30 4.28 16.92 10.07
N ALA A 31 3.31 17.41 10.85
CA ALA A 31 2.01 16.76 10.95
C ALA A 31 1.22 16.93 9.65
N MET A 32 0.48 15.88 9.28
CA MET A 32 -0.35 15.84 8.07
C MET A 32 -1.78 15.48 8.43
N MET A 33 -2.73 16.16 7.80
CA MET A 33 -4.13 15.73 7.77
C MET A 33 -4.27 14.54 6.81
N ILE A 34 -4.92 13.48 7.27
CA ILE A 34 -5.29 12.31 6.47
C ILE A 34 -6.82 12.18 6.49
N ASP A 35 -7.44 12.29 5.32
CA ASP A 35 -8.90 12.18 5.13
C ASP A 35 -9.28 10.95 4.30
N ALA A 36 -10.55 10.83 3.91
CA ALA A 36 -11.05 9.69 3.13
C ALA A 36 -10.36 9.51 1.76
N GLU A 37 -9.73 10.55 1.22
CA GLU A 37 -8.97 10.50 -0.04
C GLU A 37 -7.47 10.25 0.16
N GLY A 38 -6.95 10.39 1.38
CA GLY A 38 -5.56 10.09 1.72
C GLY A 38 -4.86 11.25 2.43
N LEU A 39 -3.54 11.36 2.24
CA LEU A 39 -2.75 12.47 2.79
C LEU A 39 -3.06 13.75 2.02
N VAL A 40 -3.53 14.80 2.72
CA VAL A 40 -3.84 16.09 2.09
C VAL A 40 -2.58 16.66 1.42
N GLY A 41 -2.70 17.05 0.15
CA GLY A 41 -1.59 17.55 -0.66
C GLY A 41 -0.82 16.48 -1.44
N ASP A 42 -1.13 15.20 -1.25
CA ASP A 42 -0.52 14.13 -2.04
C ASP A 42 -1.09 14.04 -3.46
N ALA A 43 -0.22 13.87 -4.46
CA ALA A 43 -0.64 13.75 -5.86
C ALA A 43 -0.94 12.29 -6.26
N ILE A 44 -2.19 12.04 -6.68
CA ILE A 44 -2.62 10.80 -7.34
C ILE A 44 -3.06 11.10 -8.77
N CYS A 45 -2.17 10.87 -9.74
CA CYS A 45 -2.38 11.31 -11.12
C CYS A 45 -3.22 10.33 -11.98
N ASN A 46 -3.42 9.08 -11.55
CA ASN A 46 -4.19 8.07 -12.28
C ASN A 46 -5.26 7.46 -11.38
N ARG A 47 -6.35 8.19 -11.16
CA ARG A 47 -7.46 7.78 -10.29
C ARG A 47 -8.24 6.55 -10.78
N LYS A 48 -8.08 6.15 -12.04
CA LYS A 48 -8.69 4.92 -12.57
C LYS A 48 -8.07 3.66 -11.94
N HIS A 49 -6.75 3.68 -11.70
CA HIS A 49 -5.99 2.52 -11.26
C HIS A 49 -5.32 2.68 -9.90
N HIS A 50 -5.17 3.92 -9.40
CA HIS A 50 -4.49 4.24 -8.16
C HIS A 50 -5.33 5.20 -7.32
N GLY A 51 -5.25 5.07 -6.00
CA GLY A 51 -5.99 5.91 -5.07
C GLY A 51 -7.49 5.57 -5.02
N GLY A 52 -8.27 6.53 -4.56
CA GLY A 52 -9.67 6.32 -4.20
C GLY A 52 -9.80 5.70 -2.80
N ILE A 53 -11.04 5.54 -2.33
CA ILE A 53 -11.32 5.22 -0.93
C ILE A 53 -10.63 3.94 -0.43
N ASP A 54 -10.45 2.93 -1.29
CA ASP A 54 -9.80 1.66 -0.95
C ASP A 54 -8.29 1.65 -1.18
N GLN A 55 -7.68 2.75 -1.61
CA GLN A 55 -6.23 2.90 -1.78
C GLN A 55 -5.77 4.28 -1.32
N ALA A 56 -6.44 4.84 -0.31
CA ALA A 56 -6.23 6.21 0.16
C ALA A 56 -4.84 6.40 0.78
N VAL A 57 -4.33 5.38 1.50
CA VAL A 57 -2.99 5.40 2.10
C VAL A 57 -2.21 4.17 1.67
N TYR A 58 -1.02 4.38 1.12
CA TYR A 58 -0.06 3.31 0.85
C TYR A 58 0.97 3.22 1.98
N ILE A 59 1.03 2.08 2.67
CA ILE A 59 1.95 1.80 3.76
C ILE A 59 3.07 0.85 3.30
N GLU A 60 4.29 1.12 3.77
CA GLU A 60 5.39 0.16 3.84
C GLU A 60 5.82 -0.10 5.29
N GLY A 61 6.19 -1.34 5.58
CA GLY A 61 6.77 -1.73 6.86
C GLY A 61 8.28 -1.61 6.87
N SER A 62 8.86 -1.14 7.98
CA SER A 62 10.31 -0.89 8.04
C SER A 62 11.13 -2.17 7.82
N LEU A 63 10.67 -3.33 8.32
CA LEU A 63 11.39 -4.60 8.11
C LEU A 63 11.35 -5.03 6.63
N THR A 64 10.29 -4.65 5.91
CA THR A 64 10.19 -4.89 4.46
C THR A 64 11.14 -3.97 3.69
N LEU A 65 11.23 -2.70 4.07
CA LEU A 65 12.20 -1.77 3.49
C LEU A 65 13.65 -2.19 3.75
N ASP A 66 13.97 -2.62 4.98
CA ASP A 66 15.30 -3.12 5.33
C ASP A 66 15.69 -4.33 4.47
N TRP A 67 14.75 -5.27 4.28
CA TRP A 67 14.96 -6.41 3.38
C TRP A 67 15.20 -5.97 1.93
N TRP A 68 14.40 -5.03 1.41
CA TRP A 68 14.58 -4.48 0.07
C TRP A 68 15.92 -3.78 -0.09
N SER A 69 16.39 -3.07 0.94
CA SER A 69 17.71 -2.45 0.92
C SER A 69 18.85 -3.47 0.85
N GLY A 70 18.72 -4.60 1.53
CA GLY A 70 19.64 -5.73 1.38
C GLY A 70 19.61 -6.32 -0.04
N GLU A 71 18.42 -6.61 -0.55
CA GLU A 71 18.20 -7.19 -1.89
C GLU A 71 18.65 -6.27 -3.04
N LEU A 72 18.59 -4.96 -2.84
CA LEU A 72 18.97 -3.95 -3.84
C LEU A 72 20.38 -3.38 -3.60
N GLY A 73 21.06 -3.83 -2.55
CA GLY A 73 22.43 -3.45 -2.21
C GLY A 73 22.60 -1.97 -1.85
N ARG A 74 21.54 -1.28 -1.43
CA ARG A 74 21.59 0.14 -1.03
C ARG A 74 20.44 0.53 -0.09
N PRO A 75 20.65 1.51 0.80
CA PRO A 75 19.57 2.06 1.60
C PRO A 75 18.49 2.70 0.72
N HIS A 76 17.24 2.60 1.17
CA HIS A 76 16.09 3.23 0.53
C HIS A 76 15.42 4.20 1.50
N GLU A 77 15.42 5.46 1.11
CA GLU A 77 14.72 6.50 1.85
C GLU A 77 13.19 6.28 1.80
N PRO A 78 12.45 6.65 2.86
CA PRO A 78 11.00 6.66 2.84
C PRO A 78 10.43 7.39 1.62
N GLY A 79 9.41 6.81 1.03
CA GLY A 79 8.76 7.26 -0.21
C GLY A 79 9.38 6.68 -1.48
N THR A 80 10.48 5.91 -1.40
CA THR A 80 11.16 5.35 -2.58
C THR A 80 10.24 4.45 -3.41
N PHE A 81 9.37 3.68 -2.75
CA PHE A 81 8.47 2.71 -3.36
C PHE A 81 7.12 3.34 -3.75
N GLY A 82 6.95 4.62 -3.44
CA GLY A 82 5.74 5.40 -3.68
C GLY A 82 4.75 5.39 -2.51
N GLU A 83 5.17 4.85 -1.36
CA GLU A 83 4.41 4.78 -0.12
C GLU A 83 4.17 6.17 0.48
N ASN A 84 3.06 6.31 1.18
CA ASN A 84 2.69 7.49 1.94
C ASN A 84 3.12 7.41 3.41
N MET A 85 3.28 6.20 3.95
CA MET A 85 3.56 6.02 5.37
C MET A 85 4.51 4.84 5.58
N VAL A 86 5.47 5.00 6.49
CA VAL A 86 6.33 3.91 6.96
C VAL A 86 6.02 3.58 8.40
N ILE A 87 5.78 2.30 8.71
CA ILE A 87 5.50 1.82 10.09
C ILE A 87 6.68 0.99 10.60
N SER A 88 7.14 1.30 11.81
CA SER A 88 8.27 0.62 12.44
C SER A 88 7.94 -0.83 12.83
N GLY A 89 8.85 -1.76 12.57
CA GLY A 89 8.77 -3.14 13.07
C GLY A 89 7.74 -4.00 12.33
N LEU A 90 7.24 -3.56 11.18
CA LEU A 90 6.26 -4.26 10.37
C LEU A 90 6.94 -4.99 9.21
N ASP A 91 6.67 -6.29 9.06
CA ASP A 91 6.89 -7.04 7.82
C ASP A 91 5.55 -7.15 7.09
N ASN A 92 5.49 -6.70 5.84
CA ASN A 92 4.25 -6.64 5.08
C ASN A 92 3.62 -8.02 4.87
N ARG A 93 4.42 -9.10 4.89
CA ARG A 93 3.91 -10.46 4.70
C ARG A 93 2.99 -10.92 5.82
N ASP A 94 3.09 -10.32 6.99
CA ASP A 94 2.28 -10.67 8.16
C ASP A 94 0.94 -9.93 8.20
N VAL A 95 0.68 -9.07 7.19
CA VAL A 95 -0.51 -8.22 7.11
C VAL A 95 -1.58 -8.84 6.21
N SER A 96 -2.81 -8.76 6.68
CA SER A 96 -4.03 -9.28 6.04
C SER A 96 -5.04 -8.17 5.77
N VAL A 97 -5.90 -8.40 4.79
CA VAL A 97 -7.06 -7.56 4.54
C VAL A 97 -7.94 -7.51 5.79
N GLY A 98 -8.40 -6.31 6.14
CA GLY A 98 -9.20 -6.04 7.33
C GLY A 98 -8.41 -5.79 8.60
N ASP A 99 -7.09 -6.00 8.59
CA ASP A 99 -6.24 -5.53 9.67
C ASP A 99 -6.30 -4.01 9.77
N ARG A 100 -6.14 -3.47 10.98
CA ARG A 100 -6.21 -2.03 11.24
C ARG A 100 -4.96 -1.50 11.89
N PHE A 101 -4.57 -0.31 11.45
CA PHE A 101 -3.53 0.51 12.07
C PHE A 101 -4.17 1.75 12.68
N ILE A 102 -4.02 1.93 13.99
CA ILE A 102 -4.68 2.98 14.76
C ILE A 102 -3.61 3.90 15.36
N SER A 103 -3.74 5.21 15.15
CA SER A 103 -2.81 6.24 15.65
C SER A 103 -3.56 7.51 16.03
N GLY A 104 -3.83 7.70 17.32
CA GLY A 104 -4.75 8.75 17.77
C GLY A 104 -6.15 8.52 17.19
N ASP A 105 -6.71 9.54 16.54
CA ASP A 105 -8.02 9.46 15.87
C ASP A 105 -7.95 8.76 14.50
N LEU A 106 -6.76 8.62 13.92
CA LEU A 106 -6.59 8.00 12.61
C LEU A 106 -6.79 6.48 12.71
N VAL A 107 -7.73 5.96 11.92
CA VAL A 107 -7.94 4.52 11.75
C VAL A 107 -7.82 4.16 10.28
N LEU A 108 -6.81 3.36 9.95
CA LEU A 108 -6.58 2.81 8.62
C LEU A 108 -6.95 1.33 8.62
N GLU A 109 -7.67 0.88 7.59
CA GLU A 109 -8.03 -0.53 7.40
C GLU A 109 -7.46 -1.06 6.09
N VAL A 110 -6.77 -2.20 6.14
CA VAL A 110 -6.14 -2.82 4.98
C VAL A 110 -7.19 -3.33 4.01
N SER A 111 -7.03 -2.98 2.74
CA SER A 111 -8.02 -3.21 1.69
C SER A 111 -7.47 -3.98 0.48
N ALA A 112 -6.19 -3.78 0.15
CA ALA A 112 -5.54 -4.35 -1.02
C ALA A 112 -4.02 -4.41 -0.86
N CYS A 113 -3.37 -5.17 -1.74
CA CYS A 113 -1.93 -5.14 -1.91
C CYS A 113 -1.51 -4.22 -3.07
N ARG A 114 -0.25 -3.80 -3.07
CA ARG A 114 0.39 -3.07 -4.17
C ARG A 114 0.73 -4.03 -5.32
N ILE A 115 0.01 -3.91 -6.45
CA ILE A 115 0.32 -4.67 -7.68
C ILE A 115 1.34 -3.91 -8.56
N PRO A 116 2.59 -4.35 -8.71
CA PRO A 116 3.64 -3.59 -9.40
C PRO A 116 3.27 -3.22 -10.85
N CYS A 117 3.71 -2.05 -11.32
CA CYS A 117 3.34 -1.52 -12.64
C CYS A 117 4.53 -0.89 -13.38
N ALA A 118 4.36 -0.54 -14.66
CA ALA A 118 5.43 0.04 -15.48
C ALA A 118 6.01 1.35 -14.90
N THR A 119 5.17 2.20 -14.29
CA THR A 119 5.60 3.42 -13.58
C THR A 119 6.54 3.10 -12.41
N PHE A 120 6.31 1.98 -11.72
CA PHE A 120 7.14 1.57 -10.59
C PHE A 120 8.50 1.04 -11.05
N ALA A 121 8.53 0.21 -12.10
CA ALA A 121 9.79 -0.22 -12.72
C ALA A 121 10.62 0.97 -13.24
N ALA A 122 9.96 1.97 -13.85
CA ALA A 122 10.62 3.20 -14.28
C ALA A 122 11.19 4.00 -13.08
N LYS A 123 10.43 4.12 -11.97
CA LYS A 123 10.90 4.78 -10.75
C LYS A 123 12.12 4.09 -10.14
N MET A 124 12.14 2.76 -10.17
CA MET A 124 13.24 1.96 -9.64
C MET A 124 14.43 1.85 -10.60
N ASN A 125 14.28 2.41 -11.81
CA ASN A 125 15.28 2.35 -12.88
C ASN A 125 15.72 0.90 -13.20
N ASP A 126 14.78 -0.04 -13.14
CA ASP A 126 15.01 -1.47 -13.40
C ASP A 126 13.82 -2.04 -14.20
N PRO A 127 13.99 -2.34 -15.50
CA PRO A 127 12.93 -2.93 -16.33
C PRO A 127 12.41 -4.28 -15.82
N LYS A 128 13.21 -5.02 -15.06
CA LYS A 128 12.85 -6.32 -14.47
C LYS A 128 12.22 -6.16 -13.08
N PHE A 129 12.10 -4.95 -12.56
CA PHE A 129 11.65 -4.71 -11.19
C PHE A 129 10.25 -5.26 -10.91
N VAL A 130 9.33 -5.19 -11.88
CA VAL A 130 8.00 -5.81 -11.74
C VAL A 130 8.12 -7.30 -11.40
N LYS A 131 8.95 -8.03 -12.15
CA LYS A 131 9.18 -9.46 -11.92
C LYS A 131 9.86 -9.71 -10.57
N ARG A 132 10.89 -8.94 -10.23
CA ARG A 132 11.60 -9.05 -8.94
C ARG A 132 10.65 -8.82 -7.76
N TYR A 133 9.82 -7.79 -7.83
CA TYR A 133 8.83 -7.44 -6.82
C TYR A 133 7.77 -8.54 -6.64
N THR A 134 7.27 -9.09 -7.74
CA THR A 134 6.32 -10.22 -7.69
C THR A 134 6.97 -11.47 -7.08
N VAL A 135 8.20 -11.82 -7.47
CA VAL A 135 8.92 -12.99 -6.92
C VAL A 135 9.24 -12.81 -5.43
N ALA A 136 9.57 -11.61 -4.99
CA ALA A 136 9.86 -11.33 -3.58
C ALA A 136 8.66 -11.53 -2.66
N ALA A 137 7.43 -11.50 -3.20
CA ALA A 137 6.19 -11.75 -2.44
C ALA A 137 6.03 -10.84 -1.19
N ARG A 138 6.57 -9.62 -1.25
CA ARG A 138 6.50 -8.59 -0.20
C ARG A 138 5.82 -7.32 -0.72
N PRO A 139 4.52 -7.40 -1.08
CA PRO A 139 3.85 -6.25 -1.64
C PRO A 139 3.62 -5.18 -0.58
N GLY A 140 3.48 -3.95 -1.05
CA GLY A 140 3.02 -2.82 -0.29
C GLY A 140 1.57 -2.97 0.16
N ILE A 141 1.18 -2.22 1.18
CA ILE A 141 -0.13 -2.33 1.82
C ILE A 141 -0.97 -1.11 1.45
N TYR A 142 -2.09 -1.30 0.75
CA TYR A 142 -3.08 -0.24 0.60
C TYR A 142 -4.11 -0.30 1.71
N CYS A 143 -4.43 0.86 2.25
CA CYS A 143 -5.46 1.05 3.26
C CYS A 143 -6.53 2.05 2.80
N ARG A 144 -7.75 1.81 3.26
CA ARG A 144 -8.80 2.82 3.34
C ARG A 144 -8.72 3.57 4.66
N VAL A 145 -9.25 4.79 4.69
CA VAL A 145 -9.38 5.57 5.92
C VAL A 145 -10.78 5.36 6.50
N VAL A 146 -10.86 4.69 7.64
CA VAL A 146 -12.11 4.46 8.39
C VAL A 146 -12.47 5.70 9.21
N THR A 147 -11.45 6.29 9.83
CA THR A 147 -11.58 7.56 10.56
C THR A 147 -10.35 8.40 10.22
N GLY A 148 -10.60 9.61 9.71
CA GLY A 148 -9.53 10.56 9.37
C GLY A 148 -8.93 11.19 10.62
N GLY A 149 -7.70 11.69 10.51
CA GLY A 149 -7.00 12.26 11.65
C GLY A 149 -5.67 12.90 11.26
N VAL A 150 -5.07 13.60 12.23
CA VAL A 150 -3.74 14.17 12.08
C VAL A 150 -2.69 13.13 12.48
N ALA A 151 -1.75 12.86 11.59
CA ALA A 151 -0.60 11.99 11.85
C ALA A 151 0.70 12.78 11.76
N LYS A 152 1.72 12.37 12.53
CA LYS A 152 3.10 12.86 12.39
C LYS A 152 4.10 11.73 12.64
N PRO A 153 5.33 11.82 12.08
CA PRO A 153 6.41 10.93 12.47
C PRO A 153 6.57 10.86 14.00
N GLY A 154 6.84 9.67 14.51
CA GLY A 154 6.98 9.37 15.94
C GLY A 154 5.68 9.00 16.66
N MET A 155 4.50 9.22 16.06
CA MET A 155 3.23 8.83 16.71
C MET A 155 3.13 7.30 16.88
N PRO A 156 2.63 6.82 18.03
CA PRO A 156 2.44 5.40 18.27
C PRO A 156 1.39 4.83 17.30
N VAL A 157 1.59 3.57 16.91
CA VAL A 157 0.65 2.80 16.10
C VAL A 157 0.31 1.51 16.85
N GLU A 158 -0.97 1.34 17.11
CA GLU A 158 -1.58 0.07 17.50
C GLU A 158 -1.96 -0.71 16.25
N TYR A 159 -1.73 -2.02 16.29
CA TYR A 159 -2.13 -2.95 15.24
C TYR A 159 -3.19 -3.89 15.76
N GLN A 160 -4.31 -3.91 15.06
CA GLN A 160 -5.46 -4.73 15.39
C GLN A 160 -5.71 -5.71 14.23
N PRO A 161 -5.41 -7.01 14.42
CA PRO A 161 -5.68 -8.02 13.41
C PRO A 161 -7.18 -8.17 13.11
N PHE A 162 -7.50 -8.49 11.87
CA PHE A 162 -8.81 -8.92 11.43
C PHE A 162 -9.21 -10.21 12.17
N ARG A 163 -10.48 -10.27 12.60
CA ARG A 163 -11.00 -11.40 13.37
C ARG A 163 -11.55 -12.54 12.50
N GLY A 164 -11.78 -12.30 11.21
CA GLY A 164 -12.24 -13.33 10.28
C GLY A 164 -11.10 -14.17 9.71
N GLU A 165 -11.43 -15.01 8.73
CA GLU A 165 -10.43 -15.77 8.00
C GLU A 165 -9.48 -14.83 7.25
N LYS A 166 -8.17 -15.07 7.41
CA LYS A 166 -7.13 -14.19 6.88
C LYS A 166 -7.03 -14.31 5.36
N VAL A 167 -6.82 -13.16 4.71
CA VAL A 167 -6.37 -13.05 3.33
C VAL A 167 -5.15 -12.14 3.35
N THR A 168 -3.95 -12.72 3.23
CA THR A 168 -2.72 -11.92 3.35
C THR A 168 -2.52 -11.04 2.12
N ILE A 169 -1.82 -9.92 2.27
CA ILE A 169 -1.51 -9.07 1.11
C ILE A 169 -0.56 -9.77 0.11
N ALA A 170 0.31 -10.67 0.59
CA ALA A 170 1.15 -11.51 -0.26
C ALA A 170 0.29 -12.45 -1.11
N GLU A 171 -0.70 -13.08 -0.48
CA GLU A 171 -1.66 -13.95 -1.16
C GLU A 171 -2.51 -13.19 -2.20
N LEU A 172 -2.95 -11.97 -1.90
CA LEU A 172 -3.63 -11.11 -2.87
C LEU A 172 -2.77 -10.84 -4.11
N MET A 173 -1.46 -10.64 -3.94
CA MET A 173 -0.57 -10.43 -5.08
C MET A 173 -0.36 -11.72 -5.86
N GLU A 174 -0.20 -12.85 -5.17
CA GLU A 174 -0.02 -14.16 -5.80
C GLU A 174 -1.23 -14.55 -6.65
N THR A 175 -2.44 -14.34 -6.13
CA THR A 175 -3.70 -14.70 -6.78
C THR A 175 -4.19 -13.65 -7.78
N PHE A 176 -3.50 -12.52 -7.92
CA PHE A 176 -3.90 -11.45 -8.81
C PHE A 176 -4.06 -11.93 -10.25
N GLY A 177 -5.27 -11.74 -10.80
CA GLY A 177 -5.61 -12.18 -12.17
C GLY A 177 -5.84 -13.68 -12.34
N ARG A 178 -5.77 -14.48 -11.26
CA ARG A 178 -6.07 -15.91 -11.28
C ARG A 178 -7.55 -16.16 -10.93
N ARG A 179 -8.09 -17.29 -11.39
CA ARG A 179 -9.39 -17.79 -10.93
C ARG A 179 -9.22 -18.45 -9.56
N LEU A 180 -10.00 -18.01 -8.59
CA LEU A 180 -9.99 -18.58 -7.24
C LEU A 180 -10.79 -19.88 -7.17
N SER A 181 -10.46 -20.75 -6.21
CA SER A 181 -11.33 -21.86 -5.81
C SER A 181 -12.63 -21.33 -5.21
N ALA A 182 -13.68 -22.15 -5.13
CA ALA A 182 -14.94 -21.74 -4.51
C ALA A 182 -14.75 -21.37 -3.02
N ALA A 183 -13.89 -22.11 -2.31
CA ALA A 183 -13.56 -21.85 -0.91
C ALA A 183 -12.80 -20.53 -0.75
N ASP A 184 -11.76 -20.29 -1.56
CA ASP A 184 -10.99 -19.03 -1.50
C ASP A 184 -11.86 -17.83 -1.89
N ARG A 185 -12.71 -17.98 -2.90
CA ARG A 185 -13.66 -16.93 -3.28
C ARG A 185 -14.59 -16.57 -2.13
N ALA A 186 -15.15 -17.55 -1.42
CA ALA A 186 -16.00 -17.30 -0.25
C ALA A 186 -15.22 -16.59 0.87
N ARG A 187 -14.00 -17.05 1.17
CA ARG A 187 -13.10 -16.42 2.15
C ARG A 187 -12.77 -14.97 1.80
N TYR A 188 -12.46 -14.68 0.53
CA TYR A 188 -12.16 -13.33 0.06
C TYR A 188 -13.39 -12.42 0.16
N LEU A 189 -14.58 -12.91 -0.16
CA LEU A 189 -15.82 -12.15 -0.05
C LEU A 189 -16.23 -11.89 1.40
N ALA A 190 -15.79 -12.71 2.36
CA ALA A 190 -15.99 -12.49 3.79
C ALA A 190 -15.04 -11.44 4.39
N ALA A 191 -13.87 -11.21 3.79
CA ALA A 191 -12.93 -10.16 4.20
C ALA A 191 -13.30 -8.78 3.61
N PRO A 192 -12.91 -7.66 4.23
CA PRO A 192 -13.18 -6.32 3.70
C PRO A 192 -12.20 -5.94 2.55
N ILE A 193 -12.14 -6.79 1.53
CA ILE A 193 -11.33 -6.57 0.31
C ILE A 193 -11.76 -5.33 -0.47
N HIS A 194 -10.85 -4.82 -1.28
CA HIS A 194 -11.10 -3.71 -2.20
C HIS A 194 -12.34 -3.94 -3.08
N TYR A 195 -13.17 -2.91 -3.27
CA TYR A 195 -14.48 -2.97 -3.92
C TYR A 195 -14.44 -3.53 -5.35
N LYS A 196 -13.43 -3.13 -6.16
CA LYS A 196 -13.21 -3.71 -7.51
C LYS A 196 -12.95 -5.21 -7.48
N LEU A 197 -12.16 -5.71 -6.52
CA LEU A 197 -11.91 -7.14 -6.38
C LEU A 197 -13.20 -7.87 -5.98
N ARG A 198 -13.93 -7.32 -5.01
CA ARG A 198 -15.25 -7.83 -4.59
C ARG A 198 -16.20 -7.97 -5.78
N ALA A 199 -16.41 -6.89 -6.54
CA ALA A 199 -17.29 -6.90 -7.70
C ALA A 199 -16.88 -7.93 -8.76
N MET A 200 -15.56 -8.07 -9.00
CA MET A 200 -15.03 -9.08 -9.92
C MET A 200 -15.33 -10.50 -9.43
N LEU A 201 -15.11 -10.79 -8.15
CA LEU A 201 -15.39 -12.11 -7.57
C LEU A 201 -16.88 -12.42 -7.57
N GLU A 202 -17.74 -11.46 -7.25
CA GLU A 202 -19.20 -11.63 -7.30
C GLU A 202 -19.71 -11.96 -8.71
N ALA A 203 -19.10 -11.38 -9.75
CA ALA A 203 -19.43 -11.64 -11.16
C ALA A 203 -18.97 -13.01 -11.67
N GLN A 204 -17.95 -13.61 -11.06
CA GLN A 204 -17.51 -14.98 -11.37
C GLN A 204 -18.51 -15.98 -10.77
N ARG A 205 -19.53 -16.35 -11.55
CA ARG A 205 -20.43 -17.47 -11.24
C ARG A 205 -19.79 -18.80 -11.61
#